data_AF-A0A2H1WFK4-F1
#
_entry.id   AF-A0A2H1WFK4-F1
#
_cell.length_a   1.000
_cell.length_b   1.000
_cell.length_c   1.000
_cell.angle_alpha   90.00
_cell.angle_beta   90.00
_cell.angle_gamma   90.00
#
_symmetry.space_group_name_H-M   'P 1'
#
loop_
_entity.id
_entity.type
_entity.pdbx_description
1 polymer ?
#
loop_
_entity_poly.entity_id
_entity_poly.type
_entity_poly.pdbx_seq_one_letter_code
_entity_poly.pdbx_strand_id
1 'polypeptide(L)'
;MARDRARAQVTCIATATLLLAQAVLSQRHPIKEALLLHNDAFGNATFEDCVWRREKEVCPDADVNLHLYTEADPVKNVVDLSSQDWLRQSGWDPAHENILLIHGYAGGDDTLPIVVLRD
;
A
#
# COMPACT_ATOMS: atom_id res chain seq x y z
N MET A 1 -12.52 -53.57 14.53
CA MET A 1 -11.64 -52.70 15.32
C MET A 1 -10.37 -52.24 14.60
N ALA A 2 -9.49 -53.12 14.06
CA ALA A 2 -8.26 -52.68 13.37
C ALA A 2 -8.52 -51.95 12.03
N ARG A 3 -9.53 -52.39 11.28
CA ARG A 3 -9.90 -51.84 9.96
C ARG A 3 -10.51 -50.44 10.02
N ASP A 4 -11.18 -50.11 11.12
CA ASP A 4 -11.77 -48.77 11.35
C ASP A 4 -10.71 -47.76 11.76
N ARG A 5 -9.69 -48.19 12.52
CA ARG A 5 -8.52 -47.36 12.87
C ARG A 5 -7.66 -47.04 11.65
N ALA A 6 -7.45 -48.02 10.76
CA ALA A 6 -6.72 -47.81 9.51
C ALA A 6 -7.46 -46.84 8.56
N ARG A 7 -8.80 -46.95 8.47
CA ARG A 7 -9.61 -46.01 7.71
C ARG A 7 -9.51 -44.60 8.29
N ALA A 8 -9.69 -44.44 9.60
CA ALA A 8 -9.59 -43.15 10.27
C ALA A 8 -8.21 -42.49 10.10
N GLN A 9 -7.12 -43.27 10.18
CA GLN A 9 -5.78 -42.74 9.92
C GLN A 9 -5.59 -42.27 8.48
N VAL A 10 -6.07 -43.03 7.49
CA VAL A 10 -5.99 -42.64 6.08
C VAL A 10 -6.81 -41.37 5.81
N THR A 11 -8.02 -41.23 6.39
CA THR A 11 -8.80 -40.00 6.25
C THR A 11 -8.08 -38.81 6.89
N CYS A 12 -7.54 -38.95 8.10
CA CYS A 12 -6.82 -37.86 8.77
C CYS A 12 -5.58 -37.40 8.00
N ILE A 13 -4.81 -38.34 7.43
CA ILE A 13 -3.63 -38.01 6.63
C ILE A 13 -4.05 -37.28 5.35
N ALA A 14 -5.10 -37.75 4.67
CA ALA A 14 -5.61 -37.11 3.46
C ALA A 14 -6.16 -35.70 3.72
N THR A 15 -6.83 -35.49 4.86
CA THR A 15 -7.30 -34.14 5.24
C THR A 15 -6.14 -33.22 5.59
N ALA A 16 -5.11 -33.73 6.28
CA ALA A 16 -3.94 -32.94 6.66
C ALA A 16 -3.12 -32.52 5.43
N THR A 17 -2.93 -33.41 4.45
CA THR A 17 -2.23 -33.07 3.20
C THR A 17 -3.01 -32.08 2.34
N LEU A 18 -4.34 -32.17 2.31
CA LEU A 18 -5.18 -31.21 1.60
C LEU A 18 -5.09 -29.80 2.23
N LEU A 19 -5.13 -29.71 3.57
CA LEU A 19 -4.99 -28.45 4.30
C LEU A 19 -3.59 -27.82 4.10
N LEU A 20 -2.53 -28.63 4.13
CA LEU A 20 -1.16 -28.15 3.88
C LEU A 20 -0.99 -27.66 2.44
N ALA A 21 -1.57 -28.34 1.46
CA ALA A 21 -1.51 -27.91 0.06
C ALA A 21 -2.21 -26.56 -0.16
N GLN A 22 -3.37 -26.35 0.47
CA GLN A 22 -4.09 -25.06 0.42
C GLN A 22 -3.28 -23.92 1.04
N ALA A 23 -2.62 -24.18 2.18
CA ALA A 23 -1.78 -23.17 2.83
C ALA A 23 -0.58 -22.73 1.97
N VAL A 24 0.06 -23.66 1.25
CA VAL A 24 1.23 -23.36 0.39
C VAL A 24 0.82 -22.58 -0.87
N LEU A 25 -0.34 -22.89 -1.46
CA LEU A 25 -0.87 -22.16 -2.62
C LEU A 25 -1.21 -20.70 -2.29
N SER A 26 -1.75 -20.45 -1.09
CA SER A 26 -2.14 -19.11 -0.63
C SER A 26 -0.94 -18.17 -0.40
N GLN A 27 0.27 -18.69 -0.23
CA GLN A 27 1.47 -17.86 0.00
C GLN A 27 2.23 -17.47 -1.27
N ARG A 28 1.82 -17.91 -2.47
CA ARG A 28 2.60 -17.68 -3.69
C ARG A 28 2.49 -16.26 -4.26
N HIS A 29 1.54 -15.45 -3.83
CA HIS A 29 1.32 -14.11 -4.42
C HIS A 29 0.93 -13.05 -3.37
N PRO A 30 1.73 -12.83 -2.31
CA PRO A 30 1.38 -11.90 -1.24
C PRO A 30 1.12 -10.47 -1.73
N ILE A 31 1.80 -10.05 -2.80
CA ILE A 31 1.60 -8.74 -3.44
C ILE A 31 0.25 -8.69 -4.16
N LYS A 32 -0.14 -9.75 -4.87
CA LYS A 32 -1.45 -9.83 -5.56
C LYS A 32 -2.61 -9.83 -4.56
N GLU A 33 -2.46 -10.59 -3.46
CA GLU A 33 -3.45 -10.66 -2.38
C GLU A 33 -3.64 -9.32 -1.67
N ALA A 34 -2.55 -8.57 -1.46
CA ALA A 34 -2.60 -7.23 -0.88
C ALA A 34 -3.19 -6.19 -1.84
N LEU A 35 -2.86 -6.26 -3.14
CA LEU A 35 -3.36 -5.34 -4.16
C LEU A 35 -4.86 -5.56 -4.45
N LEU A 36 -5.36 -6.79 -4.35
CA LEU A 36 -6.74 -7.14 -4.69
C LEU A 36 -7.64 -7.36 -3.47
N LEU A 37 -7.13 -7.18 -2.24
CA LEU A 37 -7.88 -7.38 -0.98
C LEU A 37 -8.66 -8.71 -0.94
N HIS A 38 -8.03 -9.82 -1.38
CA HIS A 38 -8.68 -11.14 -1.49
C HIS A 38 -9.96 -11.16 -2.35
N ASN A 39 -10.17 -10.16 -3.20
CA ASN A 39 -11.30 -10.12 -4.11
C ASN A 39 -10.80 -9.95 -5.55
N ASP A 40 -10.71 -11.08 -6.23
CA ASP A 40 -10.32 -11.18 -7.64
C ASP A 40 -11.25 -10.39 -8.59
N ALA A 41 -12.43 -9.95 -8.13
CA ALA A 41 -13.33 -9.11 -8.91
C ALA A 41 -12.88 -7.63 -9.01
N PHE A 42 -11.97 -7.16 -8.15
CA PHE A 42 -11.48 -5.77 -8.20
C PHE A 42 -10.32 -5.55 -9.18
N GLY A 43 -9.75 -6.62 -9.76
CA GLY A 43 -8.62 -6.52 -10.67
C GLY A 43 -8.88 -7.20 -12.00
N ASN A 44 -9.56 -6.52 -12.93
CA ASN A 44 -9.50 -6.90 -14.35
C ASN A 44 -8.23 -6.35 -15.04
N ALA A 45 -7.28 -5.82 -14.27
CA ALA A 45 -6.00 -5.32 -14.77
C ALA A 45 -5.03 -6.50 -14.92
N THR A 46 -4.70 -6.81 -16.16
CA THR A 46 -3.63 -7.72 -16.55
C THR A 46 -2.29 -6.99 -16.58
N PHE A 47 -1.18 -7.73 -16.62
CA PHE A 47 0.15 -7.13 -16.77
C PHE A 47 0.27 -6.27 -18.03
N GLU A 48 -0.45 -6.62 -19.10
CA GLU A 48 -0.47 -5.86 -20.36
C GLU A 48 -1.24 -4.53 -20.24
N ASP A 49 -2.05 -4.36 -19.19
CA ASP A 49 -2.73 -3.09 -18.87
C ASP A 49 -1.80 -2.12 -18.12
N CYS A 50 -0.61 -2.55 -17.70
CA CYS A 50 0.37 -1.68 -17.08
C CYS A 50 1.02 -0.77 -18.14
N VAL A 51 0.75 0.53 -18.04
CA VAL A 51 1.43 1.54 -18.85
C VAL A 51 2.71 1.98 -18.13
N TRP A 52 3.86 1.75 -18.76
CA TRP A 52 5.13 2.30 -18.26
C TRP A 52 5.11 3.83 -18.35
N ARG A 53 5.54 4.49 -17.27
CA ARG A 53 5.67 5.95 -17.21
C ARG A 53 6.54 6.44 -18.36
N ARG A 54 6.00 7.30 -19.22
CA ARG A 54 6.72 7.85 -20.36
C ARG A 54 7.64 8.99 -19.92
N GLU A 55 8.81 9.11 -20.51
CA GLU A 55 9.83 10.11 -20.14
C GLU A 55 9.38 11.58 -20.29
N LYS A 56 8.28 11.84 -21.01
CA LYS A 56 7.78 13.19 -21.33
C LYS A 56 6.57 13.66 -20.52
N GLU A 57 6.14 12.88 -19.52
CA GLU A 57 5.02 13.29 -18.69
C GLU A 57 5.48 14.36 -17.68
N VAL A 58 4.63 15.38 -17.48
CA VAL A 58 4.90 16.47 -16.54
C VAL A 58 4.98 15.84 -15.15
N CYS A 59 6.11 16.04 -14.48
CA CYS A 59 6.37 15.53 -13.14
C CYS A 59 6.31 16.70 -12.16
N PRO A 60 5.63 16.56 -11.00
CA PRO A 60 4.83 15.40 -10.59
C PRO A 60 3.52 15.27 -11.37
N ASP A 61 2.87 14.11 -11.26
CA ASP A 61 1.53 13.87 -11.81
C ASP A 61 0.54 14.91 -11.25
N ALA A 62 -0.45 15.34 -12.06
CA ALA A 62 -1.41 16.37 -11.67
C ALA A 62 -2.26 15.98 -10.45
N ASP A 63 -2.42 14.67 -10.19
CA ASP A 63 -3.15 14.16 -9.03
C ASP A 63 -2.28 14.15 -7.75
N VAL A 64 -0.97 14.39 -7.87
CA VAL A 64 -0.05 14.46 -6.73
C VAL A 64 -0.02 15.88 -6.18
N ASN A 65 -0.64 16.05 -5.02
CA ASN A 65 -0.68 17.32 -4.29
C ASN A 65 0.21 17.24 -3.06
N LEU A 66 0.97 18.29 -2.79
CA LEU A 66 1.76 18.42 -1.57
C LEU A 66 1.15 19.51 -0.69
N HIS A 67 0.84 19.12 0.54
CA HIS A 67 0.23 19.99 1.55
C HIS A 67 1.27 20.29 2.63
N LEU A 68 1.55 21.57 2.87
CA LEU A 68 2.45 22.00 3.94
C LEU A 68 1.68 22.50 5.14
N TYR A 69 2.11 22.05 6.32
CA TYR A 69 1.65 22.50 7.61
C TYR A 69 2.86 23.04 8.38
N THR A 70 2.75 24.21 8.98
CA THR A 70 3.82 24.83 9.77
C THR A 70 3.29 25.29 11.12
N GLU A 71 4.16 25.58 12.07
CA GLU A 71 3.73 26.16 13.35
C GLU A 71 3.12 27.56 13.16
N ALA A 72 3.69 28.36 12.25
CA ALA A 72 3.20 29.71 11.94
C ALA A 72 1.85 29.71 11.22
N ASP A 73 1.60 28.69 10.40
CA ASP A 73 0.34 28.47 9.70
C ASP A 73 -0.07 26.98 9.77
N PRO A 74 -0.93 26.62 10.74
CA PRO A 74 -1.38 25.24 10.92
C PRO A 74 -2.50 24.84 9.95
N VAL A 75 -2.85 25.70 8.99
CA VAL A 75 -3.87 25.41 7.98
C VAL A 75 -3.24 24.68 6.78
N LYS A 76 -4.04 23.85 6.12
CA LYS A 76 -3.66 23.10 4.92
C LYS A 76 -3.34 24.06 3.77
N ASN A 77 -2.06 24.16 3.40
CA ASN A 77 -1.61 24.96 2.27
C ASN A 77 -1.14 24.05 1.12
N VAL A 78 -1.78 24.19 -0.04
CA VAL A 78 -1.31 23.53 -1.27
C VAL A 78 -0.11 24.29 -1.81
N VAL A 79 1.01 23.59 -2.01
CA VAL A 79 2.23 24.23 -2.52
C VAL A 79 2.30 24.14 -4.05
N ASP A 80 2.89 25.16 -4.66
CA ASP A 80 3.17 25.17 -6.10
C ASP A 80 4.50 24.45 -6.40
N LEU A 81 4.39 23.21 -6.86
CA LEU A 81 5.54 22.37 -7.21
C LEU A 81 6.23 22.78 -8.52
N SER A 82 5.65 23.72 -9.29
CA SER A 82 6.29 24.25 -10.49
C SER A 82 7.34 25.33 -10.19
N SER A 83 7.25 25.95 -9.01
CA SER A 83 8.21 26.96 -8.55
C SER A 83 9.46 26.29 -7.95
N GLN A 84 10.66 26.71 -8.33
CA GLN A 84 11.89 26.11 -7.79
C GLN A 84 12.15 26.48 -6.32
N ASP A 85 11.57 27.59 -5.83
CA ASP A 85 11.83 28.16 -4.51
C ASP A 85 10.59 28.14 -3.60
N TRP A 86 9.58 27.32 -3.91
CA TRP A 86 8.32 27.27 -3.16
C TRP A 86 8.56 27.06 -1.65
N LEU A 87 9.50 26.20 -1.27
CA LEU A 87 9.76 25.83 0.13
C LEU A 87 10.28 27.03 0.94
N ARG A 88 11.16 27.86 0.36
CA ARG A 88 11.69 29.05 1.05
C ARG A 88 10.63 30.13 1.25
N GLN A 89 9.56 30.08 0.47
CA GLN A 89 8.47 31.06 0.49
C GLN A 89 7.27 30.58 1.33
N SER A 90 7.26 29.32 1.77
CA SER A 90 6.09 28.66 2.37
C SER A 90 6.08 28.66 3.91
N GLY A 91 6.86 29.53 4.56
CA GLY A 91 6.96 29.58 6.03
C GLY A 91 7.74 28.41 6.65
N TRP A 92 8.36 27.57 5.83
CA TRP A 92 9.24 26.50 6.29
C TRP A 92 10.49 27.06 6.97
N ASP A 93 10.86 26.46 8.09
CA ASP A 93 12.06 26.81 8.85
C ASP A 93 13.06 25.64 8.85
N PRO A 94 14.28 25.81 8.31
CA PRO A 94 15.31 24.78 8.30
C PRO A 94 15.80 24.34 9.69
N ALA A 95 15.51 25.11 10.75
CA ALA A 95 15.88 24.75 12.11
C ALA A 95 14.93 23.71 12.74
N HIS A 96 13.75 23.49 12.16
CA HIS A 96 12.76 22.54 12.66
C HIS A 96 12.90 21.15 12.02
N GLU A 97 12.44 20.13 12.74
CA GLU A 97 12.35 18.77 12.20
C GLU A 97 11.28 18.69 11.10
N ASN A 98 11.56 17.91 10.05
CA ASN A 98 10.67 17.75 8.91
C ASN A 98 10.01 16.37 8.96
N ILE A 99 8.68 16.35 8.88
CA ILE A 99 7.89 15.12 8.81
C ILE A 99 7.18 15.09 7.47
N LEU A 100 7.44 14.05 6.68
CA LEU A 100 6.74 13.80 5.43
C LEU A 100 5.70 12.70 5.63
N LEU A 101 4.42 13.05 5.49
CA LEU A 101 3.31 12.10 5.59
C LEU A 101 2.81 11.76 4.18
N ILE A 102 2.97 10.49 3.79
CA ILE A 102 2.49 9.96 2.52
C ILE A 102 1.45 8.89 2.85
N HIS A 103 0.20 9.12 2.46
CA HIS A 103 -0.86 8.15 2.71
C HIS A 103 -0.93 7.11 1.58
N GLY A 104 -1.34 5.89 1.93
CA GLY A 104 -1.56 4.79 0.99
C GLY A 104 -3.05 4.45 0.87
N TYR A 105 -3.33 3.18 0.60
CA TYR A 105 -4.69 2.64 0.59
C TYR A 105 -5.43 2.94 1.90
N ALA A 106 -6.70 3.35 1.78
CA ALA A 106 -7.57 3.78 2.89
C ALA A 106 -7.02 4.94 3.75
N GLY A 107 -5.97 5.62 3.30
CA GLY A 107 -5.50 6.87 3.87
C GLY A 107 -6.09 8.07 3.15
N GLY A 108 -6.21 9.19 3.85
CA GLY A 108 -6.66 10.47 3.34
C GLY A 108 -6.20 11.63 4.21
N ASP A 109 -6.41 12.85 3.72
CA ASP A 109 -5.88 14.08 4.31
C ASP A 109 -6.28 14.31 5.78
N ASP A 110 -7.45 13.83 6.21
CA ASP A 110 -7.97 14.02 7.57
C ASP A 110 -8.02 12.71 8.38
N THR A 111 -7.20 11.72 8.00
CA THR A 111 -7.14 10.43 8.69
C THR A 111 -5.82 10.27 9.44
N LEU A 112 -5.90 9.79 10.68
CA LEU A 112 -4.69 9.48 11.45
C LEU A 112 -3.90 8.36 10.76
N PRO A 113 -2.56 8.42 10.75
CA PRO A 113 -1.74 7.38 10.16
C PRO A 113 -2.05 6.00 10.76
N ILE A 114 -2.35 5.03 9.89
CA ILE A 114 -2.67 3.66 10.30
C ILE A 114 -1.39 2.93 10.76
N VAL A 115 -0.23 3.24 10.17
CA VAL A 115 1.07 2.66 10.50
C VAL A 115 2.16 3.72 10.37
N VAL A 116 3.10 3.74 11.32
CA VAL A 116 4.32 4.56 11.26
C VAL A 116 5.51 3.64 11.05
N LEU A 117 6.20 3.79 9.91
CA LEU A 117 7.47 3.11 9.66
C LEU A 117 8.61 3.98 10.19
N ARG A 118 9.41 3.44 11.11
CA ARG A 118 10.66 4.04 11.57
C ARG A 118 11.79 3.07 11.23
N ASP A 119 12.92 3.64 10.84
CA ASP A 119 14.21 2.98 10.68
C ASP A 119 14.80 2.49 12.01
#